data_AF-A0A7S2T540-F1
#
_entry.id   AF-A0A7S2T540-F1
#
_cell.length_a   1.000
_cell.length_b   1.000
_cell.length_c   1.000
_cell.angle_alpha   90.00
_cell.angle_beta   90.00
_cell.angle_gamma   90.00
#
_symmetry.space_group_name_H-M   'P 1'
#
loop_
_entity.id
_entity.type
_entity.pdbx_description
1 polymer ?
#
loop_
_entity_poly.entity_id
_entity_poly.type
_entity_poly.pdbx_seq_one_letter_code
_entity_poly.pdbx_strand_id
1 'polypeptide(L)'
;CGRSGDRAAGGRGGEGGEGGFNYSGWSPQNESDLLPVVDAKELSPDAFYADFIAKRRPVRIRGTLEEEGWRAAERWDASYLRRHAGDANVKVEQRSSLKESFGKGKTQSMRFGDFVKDMAGGKLYMTSQDTEDGELFASPIRELHERRDFPLRPRRSR
;
A
#
# COMPACT_ATOMS: atom_id res chain seq x y z
N CYS A 1 -11.12 -48.34 11.76
CA CYS A 1 -10.16 -48.39 12.89
C CYS A 1 -8.92 -47.61 12.47
N GLY A 2 -8.75 -46.34 12.85
CA GLY A 2 -8.21 -45.85 14.13
C GLY A 2 -6.77 -45.35 13.89
N ARG A 3 -6.54 -44.02 13.82
CA ARG A 3 -5.80 -43.15 14.80
C ARG A 3 -4.32 -43.57 15.02
N SER A 4 -3.29 -42.73 15.13
CA SER A 4 -3.08 -41.27 15.22
C SER A 4 -1.55 -41.04 15.20
N GLY A 5 -1.07 -39.82 14.94
CA GLY A 5 0.34 -39.46 15.18
C GLY A 5 0.74 -38.05 14.77
N ASP A 6 0.26 -37.06 15.53
CA ASP A 6 0.63 -35.64 15.51
C ASP A 6 2.15 -35.39 15.67
N ARG A 7 2.67 -34.37 14.97
CA ARG A 7 3.59 -33.37 15.56
C ARG A 7 3.38 -32.00 14.92
N ALA A 8 2.84 -31.09 15.72
CA ALA A 8 2.82 -29.66 15.52
C ALA A 8 4.23 -29.05 15.60
N ALA A 9 4.50 -28.05 14.76
CA ALA A 9 5.49 -27.02 15.03
C ALA A 9 4.85 -25.66 14.72
N GLY A 10 4.61 -24.90 15.77
CA GLY A 10 3.82 -23.67 15.76
C GLY A 10 4.53 -22.50 15.06
N GLY A 11 3.80 -21.83 14.17
CA GLY A 11 4.15 -20.51 13.67
C GLY A 11 3.79 -19.45 14.71
N ARG A 12 4.78 -18.68 15.17
CA ARG A 12 4.53 -17.44 15.90
C ARG A 12 4.10 -16.38 14.89
N GLY A 13 2.79 -16.13 14.82
CA GLY A 13 2.23 -14.95 14.19
C GLY A 13 2.64 -13.71 14.98
N GLY A 14 3.30 -12.77 14.30
CA GLY A 14 3.52 -11.44 14.83
C GLY A 14 2.26 -10.60 14.65
N GLU A 15 1.75 -10.08 15.76
CA GLU A 15 0.57 -9.23 15.89
C GLU A 15 0.70 -7.93 15.09
N GLY A 16 -0.42 -7.48 14.50
CA GLY A 16 -0.53 -6.17 13.87
C GLY A 16 -1.83 -5.96 13.10
N GLY A 17 -2.87 -5.46 13.80
CA GLY A 17 -4.02 -4.78 13.19
C GLY A 17 -5.33 -5.58 13.11
N GLU A 18 -6.25 -5.32 14.05
CA GLU A 18 -7.62 -5.84 14.04
C GLU A 18 -8.43 -5.20 12.90
N GLY A 19 -8.53 -5.95 11.80
CA GLY A 19 -9.30 -5.59 10.61
C GLY A 19 -9.08 -6.64 9.52
N GLY A 20 -9.24 -7.92 9.88
CA GLY A 20 -8.80 -9.06 9.08
C GLY A 20 -9.62 -9.22 7.80
N PHE A 21 -9.14 -8.67 6.69
CA PHE A 21 -9.45 -9.21 5.37
C PHE A 21 -8.75 -10.57 5.23
N ASN A 22 -9.49 -11.64 5.51
CA ASN A 22 -9.01 -13.00 5.27
C ASN A 22 -9.06 -13.27 3.76
N TYR A 23 -7.92 -13.11 3.08
CA TYR A 23 -7.76 -13.56 1.71
C TYR A 23 -7.83 -15.09 1.65
N SER A 24 -8.92 -15.63 1.10
CA SER A 24 -9.17 -17.06 0.98
C SER A 24 -8.68 -17.66 -0.34
N GLY A 25 -7.88 -16.90 -1.10
CA GLY A 25 -7.40 -17.31 -2.42
C GLY A 25 -6.15 -18.17 -2.33
N TRP A 26 -5.22 -17.95 -3.26
CA TRP A 26 -3.96 -18.69 -3.33
C TRP A 26 -3.09 -18.49 -2.07
N SER A 27 -2.44 -19.55 -1.60
CA SER A 27 -1.42 -19.47 -0.55
C SER A 27 -0.09 -20.05 -1.04
N PRO A 28 1.06 -19.53 -0.57
CA PRO A 28 2.37 -20.12 -0.80
C PRO A 28 2.35 -21.61 -0.42
N GLN A 29 2.92 -22.46 -1.26
CA GLN A 29 3.02 -23.90 -0.98
C GLN A 29 4.41 -24.26 -0.47
N ASN A 30 5.44 -23.50 -0.87
CA ASN A 30 6.84 -23.73 -0.52
C ASN A 30 7.53 -22.44 -0.07
N GLU A 31 8.70 -22.56 0.57
CA GLU A 31 9.50 -21.40 0.97
C GLU A 31 9.96 -20.53 -0.22
N SER A 32 10.19 -21.15 -1.39
CA SER A 32 10.53 -20.43 -2.62
C SER A 32 9.41 -19.51 -3.13
N ASP A 33 8.18 -19.76 -2.70
CA ASP A 33 7.02 -18.94 -3.04
C ASP A 33 6.93 -17.70 -2.13
N LEU A 34 7.73 -17.64 -1.07
CA LEU A 34 7.78 -16.51 -0.14
C LEU A 34 8.67 -15.41 -0.69
N LEU A 35 8.20 -14.17 -0.56
CA LEU A 35 9.03 -13.00 -0.81
C LEU A 35 10.10 -12.89 0.29
N PRO A 36 11.38 -12.69 -0.08
CA PRO A 36 12.41 -12.32 0.88
C PRO A 36 11.97 -11.09 1.67
N VAL A 37 12.22 -11.10 2.98
CA VAL A 37 11.95 -9.96 3.87
C VAL A 37 13.28 -9.48 4.43
N VAL A 38 13.58 -8.20 4.26
CA VAL A 38 14.80 -7.57 4.78
C VAL A 38 14.43 -6.35 5.61
N ASP A 39 15.20 -6.03 6.65
CA ASP A 39 15.02 -4.77 7.39
C ASP A 39 15.70 -3.63 6.63
N ALA A 40 15.04 -2.47 6.54
CA ALA A 40 15.57 -1.28 5.89
C ALA A 40 16.90 -0.84 6.50
N LYS A 41 17.12 -1.03 7.81
CA LYS A 41 18.34 -0.64 8.52
C LYS A 41 19.54 -1.54 8.20
N GLU A 42 19.28 -2.74 7.70
CA GLU A 42 20.30 -3.74 7.36
C GLU A 42 20.64 -3.73 5.85
N LEU A 43 19.91 -2.94 5.07
CA LEU A 43 19.98 -2.96 3.61
C LEU A 43 20.81 -1.78 3.07
N SER A 44 22.04 -2.05 2.65
CA SER A 44 22.85 -1.04 1.96
C SER A 44 22.37 -0.83 0.51
N PRO A 45 22.58 0.36 -0.08
CA PRO A 45 22.23 0.62 -1.49
C PRO A 45 22.86 -0.37 -2.47
N ASP A 46 24.14 -0.72 -2.29
CA ASP A 46 24.85 -1.65 -3.17
C ASP A 46 24.29 -3.07 -3.07
N ALA A 47 24.02 -3.54 -1.85
CA ALA A 47 23.39 -4.85 -1.64
C ALA A 47 21.97 -4.87 -2.22
N PHE A 48 21.19 -3.80 -2.01
CA PHE A 48 19.85 -3.68 -2.58
C PHE A 48 19.87 -3.76 -4.10
N TYR A 49 20.80 -3.04 -4.72
CA TYR A 49 20.96 -3.04 -6.17
C TYR A 49 21.39 -4.41 -6.69
N ALA A 50 22.45 -4.99 -6.13
CA ALA A 50 23.01 -6.26 -6.59
C ALA A 50 22.05 -7.44 -6.39
N ASP A 51 21.32 -7.50 -5.28
CA ASP A 51 20.52 -8.66 -4.91
C ASP A 51 19.07 -8.64 -5.35
N PHE A 52 18.52 -7.46 -5.62
CA PHE A 52 17.10 -7.31 -5.95
C PHE A 52 16.88 -6.55 -7.25
N ILE A 53 17.44 -5.35 -7.41
CA ILE A 53 17.17 -4.51 -8.59
C ILE A 53 17.78 -5.10 -9.87
N ALA A 54 19.09 -5.36 -9.89
CA ALA A 54 19.80 -5.88 -11.06
C ALA A 54 19.27 -7.26 -11.50
N LYS A 55 18.79 -8.05 -10.53
CA LYS A 55 18.23 -9.39 -10.73
C LYS A 55 16.71 -9.38 -11.03
N ARG A 56 16.06 -8.22 -11.02
CA ARG A 56 14.59 -8.07 -11.14
C ARG A 56 13.82 -8.95 -10.15
N ARG A 57 14.38 -9.13 -8.95
CA ARG A 57 13.86 -10.02 -7.91
C ARG A 57 13.07 -9.20 -6.88
N PRO A 58 11.80 -9.54 -6.60
CA PRO A 58 10.99 -8.82 -5.63
C PRO A 58 11.48 -9.06 -4.19
N VAL A 59 11.27 -8.08 -3.33
CA VAL A 59 11.62 -8.11 -1.90
C VAL A 59 10.64 -7.26 -1.12
N ARG A 60 10.30 -7.71 0.10
CA ARG A 60 9.56 -6.91 1.08
C ARG A 60 10.57 -6.25 2.02
N ILE A 61 10.61 -4.93 2.01
CA ILE A 61 11.44 -4.15 2.93
C ILE A 61 10.61 -3.83 4.18
N ARG A 62 11.07 -4.26 5.34
CA ARG A 62 10.47 -3.96 6.64
C ARG A 62 11.10 -2.69 7.20
N GLY A 63 10.27 -1.79 7.69
CA GLY A 63 10.69 -0.51 8.22
C GLY A 63 9.67 0.55 7.82
N THR A 64 9.70 1.68 8.51
CA THR A 64 8.97 2.87 8.11
C THR A 64 9.92 3.84 7.44
N LEU A 65 9.38 4.77 6.66
CA LEU A 65 10.12 5.98 6.33
C LEU A 65 10.24 6.78 7.63
N GLU A 66 11.29 6.50 8.41
CA GLU A 66 11.65 7.22 9.65
C GLU A 66 12.18 8.64 9.37
N GLU A 67 11.92 9.15 8.16
CA GLU A 67 12.39 10.46 7.73
C GLU A 67 11.72 11.57 8.53
N GLU A 68 12.54 12.50 9.00
CA GLU A 68 12.07 13.72 9.62
C GLU A 68 11.12 14.47 8.67
N GLY A 69 9.85 14.59 9.06
CA GLY A 69 8.82 15.22 8.25
C GLY A 69 7.87 14.24 7.55
N TRP A 70 8.12 12.93 7.59
CA TRP A 70 7.12 11.94 7.20
C TRP A 70 6.07 11.78 8.31
N ARG A 71 4.92 12.45 8.14
CA ARG A 71 3.78 12.44 9.07
C ARG A 71 2.59 11.63 8.55
N ALA A 72 2.63 11.18 7.31
CA ALA A 72 1.54 10.41 6.69
C ALA A 72 1.18 9.17 7.51
N ALA A 73 2.17 8.40 7.97
CA ALA A 73 1.94 7.20 8.78
C ALA A 73 1.26 7.49 10.14
N GLU A 74 1.46 8.70 10.68
CA GLU A 74 0.88 9.13 11.97
C GLU A 74 -0.49 9.79 11.80
N ARG A 75 -0.71 10.50 10.69
CA ARG A 75 -1.88 11.39 10.49
C ARG A 75 -2.98 10.79 9.64
N TRP A 76 -2.64 9.90 8.70
CA TRP A 76 -3.61 9.50 7.68
C TRP A 76 -4.57 8.47 8.21
N ASP A 77 -5.73 8.96 8.61
CA ASP A 77 -6.95 8.17 8.77
C ASP A 77 -8.03 8.69 7.79
N ALA A 78 -9.15 7.96 7.70
CA ALA A 78 -10.25 8.33 6.81
C ALA A 78 -10.82 9.72 7.09
N SER A 79 -10.85 10.16 8.34
CA SER A 79 -11.36 11.49 8.72
C SER A 79 -10.40 12.59 8.31
N TYR A 80 -9.10 12.39 8.56
CA TYR A 80 -8.04 13.31 8.16
C TYR A 80 -8.02 13.50 6.64
N LEU A 81 -8.01 12.40 5.88
CA LEU A 81 -7.99 12.42 4.42
C LEU A 81 -9.20 13.16 3.83
N ARG A 82 -10.41 12.87 4.35
CA ARG A 82 -11.64 13.55 3.93
C ARG A 82 -11.63 15.03 4.26
N ARG A 83 -11.11 15.42 5.43
CA ARG A 83 -11.05 16.82 5.85
C ARG A 83 -10.08 17.65 5.03
N HIS A 84 -8.97 17.06 4.60
CA HIS A 84 -7.83 17.82 4.09
C HIS A 84 -7.59 17.71 2.60
N ALA A 85 -8.05 16.63 1.97
CA ALA A 85 -7.97 16.45 0.52
C ALA A 85 -9.32 16.08 -0.09
N GLY A 86 -10.42 16.12 0.69
CA GLY A 86 -11.71 15.57 0.26
C GLY A 86 -12.34 16.27 -0.95
N ASP A 87 -12.00 17.53 -1.19
CA ASP A 87 -12.47 18.31 -2.33
C ASP A 87 -11.72 18.01 -3.64
N ALA A 88 -10.61 17.28 -3.58
CA ALA A 88 -9.88 16.86 -4.76
C ALA A 88 -10.76 16.01 -5.69
N ASN A 89 -10.67 16.26 -6.99
CA ASN A 89 -11.27 15.40 -8.00
C ASN A 89 -10.30 14.26 -8.35
N VAL A 90 -10.78 13.02 -8.25
CA VAL A 90 -9.99 11.81 -8.52
C VAL A 90 -10.70 10.91 -9.53
N LYS A 91 -9.91 10.20 -10.33
CA LYS A 91 -10.37 9.15 -11.24
C LYS A 91 -10.42 7.81 -10.52
N VAL A 92 -11.59 7.19 -10.49
CA VAL A 92 -11.81 5.88 -9.87
C VAL A 92 -12.41 4.92 -10.87
N GLU A 93 -11.99 3.65 -10.80
CA GLU A 93 -12.69 2.56 -11.45
C GLU A 93 -13.82 2.07 -10.53
N GLN A 94 -15.01 1.90 -11.10
CA GLN A 94 -16.16 1.32 -10.40
C GLN A 94 -16.55 0.00 -11.06
N ARG A 95 -16.72 -1.03 -10.24
CA ARG A 95 -17.31 -2.30 -10.65
C ARG A 95 -18.78 -2.38 -10.25
N SER A 96 -19.60 -3.06 -11.07
CA SER A 96 -21.03 -3.20 -10.79
C SER A 96 -21.28 -4.17 -9.62
N SER A 97 -20.40 -5.16 -9.47
CA SER A 97 -20.48 -6.21 -8.45
C SER A 97 -19.11 -6.64 -7.93
N LEU A 98 -19.09 -7.29 -6.75
CA LEU A 98 -17.85 -7.80 -6.15
C LEU A 98 -17.23 -8.99 -6.91
N LYS A 99 -17.96 -9.57 -7.86
CA LYS A 99 -17.50 -10.67 -8.72
C LYS A 99 -16.73 -10.18 -9.95
N GLU A 100 -16.85 -8.90 -10.29
CA GLU A 100 -16.11 -8.29 -11.38
C GLU A 100 -14.71 -7.88 -10.92
N SER A 101 -13.74 -8.00 -11.82
CA SER A 101 -12.39 -7.46 -11.63
C SER A 101 -12.31 -5.98 -12.01
N PHE A 102 -11.39 -5.27 -11.36
CA PHE A 102 -10.87 -3.98 -11.83
C PHE A 102 -9.90 -4.18 -13.02
N GLY A 103 -9.37 -3.09 -13.57
CA GLY A 103 -8.42 -3.10 -14.69
C GLY A 103 -9.08 -3.05 -16.08
N LYS A 104 -10.36 -2.65 -16.18
CA LYS A 104 -11.08 -2.56 -17.47
C LYS A 104 -10.96 -1.18 -18.13
N GLY A 105 -10.22 -0.25 -17.53
CA GLY A 105 -9.96 1.09 -18.08
C GLY A 105 -11.15 2.06 -18.04
N LYS A 106 -12.28 1.65 -17.44
CA LYS A 106 -13.47 2.50 -17.30
C LYS A 106 -13.40 3.26 -15.99
N THR A 107 -13.02 4.53 -16.06
CA THR A 107 -12.93 5.41 -14.90
C THR A 107 -14.03 6.47 -14.91
N GLN A 108 -14.40 6.93 -13.73
CA GLN A 108 -15.25 8.10 -13.51
C GLN A 108 -14.54 9.08 -12.57
N SER A 109 -14.88 10.36 -12.68
CA SER A 109 -14.39 11.37 -11.76
C SER A 109 -15.34 11.48 -10.55
N MET A 110 -14.79 11.61 -9.35
CA MET A 110 -15.55 11.92 -8.14
C MET A 110 -14.69 12.68 -7.12
N ARG A 111 -15.32 13.24 -6.07
CA ARG A 111 -14.59 13.85 -4.96
C ARG A 111 -13.87 12.77 -4.15
N PHE A 112 -12.61 13.02 -3.79
CA PHE A 112 -11.81 12.10 -2.99
C PHE A 112 -12.47 11.78 -1.64
N GLY A 113 -13.16 12.75 -1.05
CA GLY A 113 -13.87 12.55 0.21
C GLY A 113 -15.02 11.53 0.10
N ASP A 114 -15.65 11.44 -1.07
CA ASP A 114 -16.70 10.46 -1.35
C ASP A 114 -16.09 9.08 -1.63
N PHE A 115 -14.96 9.02 -2.34
CA PHE A 115 -14.19 7.78 -2.49
C PHE A 115 -13.78 7.19 -1.13
N VAL A 116 -13.15 7.98 -0.24
CA VAL A 116 -12.70 7.49 1.08
C VAL A 116 -13.87 7.01 1.93
N LYS A 117 -15.04 7.66 1.81
CA LYS A 117 -16.26 7.24 2.51
C LYS A 117 -16.78 5.90 1.99
N ASP A 118 -16.81 5.70 0.67
CA ASP A 118 -17.54 4.59 0.05
C ASP A 118 -16.63 3.39 -0.33
N MET A 119 -15.30 3.56 -0.33
CA MET A 119 -14.34 2.51 -0.75
C MET A 119 -14.41 1.23 0.10
N ALA A 120 -14.85 1.32 1.35
CA ALA A 120 -15.04 0.16 2.23
C ALA A 120 -16.07 -0.83 1.66
N GLY A 121 -16.99 -0.38 0.80
CA GLY A 121 -17.92 -1.24 0.07
C GLY A 121 -17.28 -2.10 -1.02
N GLY A 122 -15.98 -1.92 -1.30
CA GLY A 122 -15.19 -2.78 -2.18
C GLY A 122 -15.49 -2.65 -3.66
N LYS A 123 -16.32 -1.69 -4.11
CA LYS A 123 -16.67 -1.50 -5.52
C LYS A 123 -15.90 -0.38 -6.22
N LEU A 124 -15.13 0.38 -5.46
CA LEU A 124 -14.34 1.51 -5.96
C LEU A 124 -12.86 1.18 -5.84
N TYR A 125 -12.09 1.51 -6.86
CA TYR A 125 -10.65 1.40 -6.86
C TYR A 125 -10.05 2.67 -7.46
N MET A 126 -9.21 3.35 -6.67
CA MET A 126 -8.44 4.49 -7.14
C MET A 126 -7.09 3.99 -7.63
N THR A 127 -6.77 4.29 -8.89
CA THR A 127 -5.49 3.96 -9.53
C THR A 127 -4.60 5.20 -9.60
N SER A 128 -3.52 5.15 -10.39
CA SER A 128 -2.70 6.31 -10.72
C SER A 128 -3.55 7.51 -11.15
N GLN A 129 -3.19 8.68 -10.64
CA GLN A 129 -3.82 9.95 -11.00
C GLN A 129 -2.86 10.71 -11.91
N ASP A 130 -3.42 11.41 -12.89
CA ASP A 130 -2.62 12.17 -13.85
C ASP A 130 -2.19 13.51 -13.22
N THR A 131 -0.92 13.86 -13.42
CA THR A 131 -0.40 15.18 -13.08
C THR A 131 -0.73 16.16 -14.19
N GLU A 132 -0.97 17.42 -13.83
CA GLU A 132 -0.96 18.53 -14.78
C GLU A 132 0.48 18.86 -15.20
N ASP A 133 0.66 19.52 -16.35
CA ASP A 133 1.98 19.88 -16.85
C ASP A 133 2.73 20.77 -15.85
N GLY A 134 3.91 20.32 -15.42
CA GLY A 134 4.75 21.03 -14.44
C GLY A 134 4.48 20.69 -12.97
N GLU A 135 3.45 19.89 -12.69
CA GLU A 135 3.16 19.42 -11.33
C GLU A 135 3.90 18.11 -11.01
N LEU A 136 4.40 17.99 -9.78
CA LEU A 136 5.07 16.77 -9.30
C LEU A 136 4.09 15.76 -8.71
N PHE A 137 2.96 16.24 -8.18
CA PHE A 137 1.96 15.43 -7.53
C PHE A 137 0.60 15.65 -8.17
N ALA A 138 -0.10 14.56 -8.45
CA ALA A 138 -1.51 14.62 -8.77
C ALA A 138 -2.33 14.72 -7.48
N SER A 139 -3.53 15.28 -7.57
CA SER A 139 -4.50 15.18 -6.47
C SER A 139 -4.85 13.71 -6.20
N PRO A 140 -5.05 13.26 -4.94
CA PRO A 140 -5.12 14.03 -3.70
C PRO A 140 -3.76 14.26 -3.02
N ILE A 141 -2.68 13.76 -3.61
CA ILE A 141 -1.33 13.78 -3.00
C ILE A 141 -0.78 15.20 -2.95
N ARG A 142 -1.12 16.06 -3.93
CA ARG A 142 -0.78 17.49 -3.93
C ARG A 142 -1.29 18.19 -2.67
N GLU A 143 -2.57 18.04 -2.34
CA GLU A 143 -3.22 18.67 -1.19
C GLU A 143 -2.59 18.19 0.13
N LEU A 144 -2.20 16.91 0.21
CA LEU A 144 -1.54 16.35 1.39
C LEU A 144 -0.07 16.81 1.50
N HIS A 145 0.62 17.00 0.37
CA HIS A 145 1.97 17.57 0.33
C HIS A 145 2.00 19.04 0.78
N GLU A 146 1.05 19.87 0.35
CA GLU A 146 0.93 21.28 0.77
C GLU A 146 0.79 21.44 2.29
N ARG A 147 0.29 20.40 2.96
CA ARG A 147 0.17 20.31 4.42
C ARG A 147 1.41 19.80 5.13
N ARG A 148 2.46 19.50 4.36
CA ARG A 148 3.73 18.95 4.85
C ARG A 148 3.54 17.61 5.56
N ASP A 149 2.67 16.75 5.02
CA ASP A 149 2.49 15.38 5.53
C ASP A 149 3.65 14.46 5.15
N PHE A 150 4.42 14.83 4.14
CA PHE A 150 5.65 14.16 3.73
C PHE A 150 6.55 15.15 2.97
N PRO A 151 7.88 14.96 3.01
CA PRO A 151 8.81 15.86 2.33
C PRO A 151 8.84 15.60 0.82
N LEU A 152 9.16 16.64 0.05
CA LEU A 152 9.34 16.54 -1.40
C LEU A 152 10.56 15.69 -1.78
N ARG A 153 11.63 15.79 -0.99
CA ARG A 153 12.90 15.12 -1.26
C ARG A 153 13.23 14.25 -0.06
N PRO A 154 13.46 12.95 -0.28
CA PRO A 154 14.00 12.11 0.76
C PRO A 154 15.35 12.63 1.24
N ARG A 155 15.60 12.58 2.54
CA ARG A 155 16.92 12.77 3.11
C ARG A 155 17.86 11.76 2.47
N ARG A 156 18.91 12.26 1.84
CA ARG A 156 20.06 11.43 1.49
C ARG A 156 20.71 11.01 2.80
N SER A 157 20.80 9.70 3.04
CA SER A 157 21.70 9.19 4.08
C SER A 157 23.11 9.72 3.76
N ARG A 158 23.75 10.32 4.76
CA ARG A 158 25.18 10.68 4.68
C ARG A 158 26.00 9.42 4.90
#